data_AF-A0A2N2GF44-F1
#
_entry.id   AF-A0A2N2GF44-F1
#
_cell.length_a   1.000
_cell.length_b   1.000
_cell.length_c   1.000
_cell.angle_alpha   90.00
_cell.angle_beta   90.00
_cell.angle_gamma   90.00
#
_symmetry.space_group_name_H-M   'P 1'
#
loop_
_entity.id
_entity.type
_entity.pdbx_description
1 polymer ?
#
loop_
_entity_poly.entity_id
_entity_poly.type
_entity_poly.pdbx_seq_one_letter_code
_entity_poly.pdbx_strand_id
1 'polypeptide(L)'
;MSDFQIITICVALIALIPATWIPLHIHRAKIFNDASIIFRASFDDELAFLVSDIKPDSSIHETTYDILTKALNKHRHAIDDFKQVIPRRKRHGFNKAWEEYLYPEGYNKEADFPLLDYEGGIEKEKKDLAHSKISKLLEFAKQK
;
A
#
# COMPACT_ATOMS: atom_id res chain seq x y z
N MET A 1 57.58 -21.43 8.22
CA MET A 1 56.21 -20.95 8.47
C MET A 1 55.39 -21.38 7.27
N SER A 2 54.48 -22.33 7.47
CA SER A 2 53.89 -23.13 6.40
C SER A 2 52.69 -22.43 5.76
N ASP A 3 52.59 -22.55 4.44
CA ASP A 3 51.50 -22.06 3.57
C ASP A 3 50.10 -22.49 4.03
N PHE A 4 50.01 -23.49 4.92
CA PHE A 4 48.79 -23.94 5.57
C PHE A 4 48.12 -22.88 6.45
N GLN A 5 48.86 -21.99 7.11
CA GLN A 5 48.24 -20.98 7.99
C GLN A 5 47.55 -19.85 7.21
N ILE A 6 47.98 -19.58 5.98
CA ILE A 6 47.40 -18.53 5.13
C ILE A 6 46.06 -18.99 4.54
N ILE A 7 45.95 -20.27 4.16
CA ILE A 7 44.71 -20.84 3.59
C ILE A 7 43.59 -20.92 4.64
N THR A 8 43.89 -21.27 5.89
CA THR A 8 42.88 -21.39 6.96
C THR A 8 42.25 -20.04 7.33
N ILE A 9 43.00 -18.94 7.26
CA ILE A 9 42.48 -17.59 7.56
C ILE A 9 41.51 -17.11 6.45
N CYS A 10 41.79 -17.44 5.18
CA CYS A 10 40.94 -17.06 4.05
C CYS A 10 39.57 -17.76 4.07
N VAL A 11 39.50 -19.03 4.51
CA VAL A 11 38.21 -19.77 4.60
C VAL A 11 37.31 -19.24 5.72
N ALA A 12 37.89 -18.83 6.85
CA ALA A 12 37.12 -18.26 7.97
C ALA A 12 36.47 -16.90 7.61
N LEU A 13 37.12 -16.08 6.78
CA LEU A 13 36.57 -14.79 6.35
C LEU A 13 35.42 -14.93 5.33
N ILE A 14 35.42 -15.97 4.49
CA ILE A 14 34.36 -16.20 3.50
C ILE A 14 33.07 -16.72 4.18
N ALA A 15 33.20 -17.47 5.28
CA ALA A 15 32.04 -17.99 6.03
C ALA A 15 31.33 -16.94 6.91
N LEU A 16 32.01 -15.83 7.26
CA LEU A 16 31.43 -14.76 8.09
C LEU A 16 30.56 -13.76 7.32
N ILE A 17 30.73 -13.67 6.00
CA ILE A 17 29.98 -12.74 5.15
C ILE A 17 28.50 -13.16 5.01
N PRO A 18 28.09 -14.43 4.81
CA PRO A 18 26.67 -14.77 4.68
C PRO A 18 25.90 -14.79 6.01
N ALA A 19 26.56 -14.95 7.16
CA ALA A 19 25.91 -15.11 8.47
C ALA A 19 25.19 -13.85 8.98
N THR A 20 25.61 -12.65 8.54
CA THR A 20 25.01 -11.38 8.97
C THR A 20 23.90 -10.88 8.05
N TRP A 21 23.80 -11.40 6.82
CA TRP A 21 22.81 -10.94 5.84
C TRP A 21 21.47 -11.66 6.01
N ILE A 22 21.50 -12.96 6.32
CA ILE A 22 20.28 -13.76 6.49
C ILE A 22 19.37 -13.21 7.60
N PRO A 23 19.86 -12.84 8.81
CA PRO A 23 19.01 -12.28 9.87
C PRO A 23 18.39 -10.93 9.49
N LEU A 24 19.15 -10.07 8.79
CA LEU A 24 18.69 -8.73 8.39
C LEU A 24 17.56 -8.80 7.35
N HIS A 25 17.64 -9.73 6.40
CA HIS A 25 16.60 -9.93 5.39
C HIS A 25 15.31 -10.48 6.00
N ILE A 26 15.42 -11.44 6.91
CA ILE A 26 14.27 -12.01 7.63
C ILE A 26 13.57 -10.93 8.47
N HIS A 27 14.33 -10.11 9.20
CA HIS A 27 13.78 -9.04 10.02
C HIS A 27 13.04 -7.99 9.19
N ARG A 28 13.61 -7.55 8.06
CA ARG A 28 12.98 -6.60 7.13
C ARG A 28 11.72 -7.19 6.49
N ALA A 29 11.74 -8.47 6.13
CA ALA A 29 10.57 -9.16 5.58
C ALA A 29 9.42 -9.21 6.60
N LYS A 30 9.73 -9.49 7.88
CA LYS A 30 8.74 -9.46 8.96
C LYS A 30 8.13 -8.07 9.15
N ILE A 31 8.96 -7.03 9.27
CA ILE A 31 8.47 -5.64 9.40
C ILE A 31 7.56 -5.27 8.23
N PHE A 32 7.97 -5.60 7.01
CA PHE A 32 7.18 -5.35 5.82
C PHE A 32 5.84 -6.09 5.85
N ASN A 33 5.83 -7.36 6.28
CA ASN A 33 4.61 -8.15 6.39
C ASN A 33 3.64 -7.58 7.45
N ASP A 34 4.14 -7.27 8.63
CA ASP A 34 3.34 -6.70 9.72
C ASP A 34 2.71 -5.38 9.29
N ALA A 35 3.50 -4.50 8.64
CA ALA A 35 3.01 -3.26 8.07
C ALA A 35 2.03 -3.47 6.90
N SER A 36 2.19 -4.52 6.10
CA SER A 36 1.28 -4.84 4.99
C SER A 36 -0.10 -5.27 5.49
N ILE A 37 -0.17 -5.99 6.61
CA ILE A 37 -1.43 -6.38 7.26
C ILE A 37 -2.16 -5.13 7.76
N ILE A 38 -1.46 -4.27 8.52
CA ILE A 38 -2.03 -3.02 9.05
C ILE A 38 -2.49 -2.10 7.90
N PHE A 39 -1.66 -1.97 6.86
CA PHE A 39 -1.99 -1.16 5.70
C PHE A 39 -3.26 -1.65 5.01
N ARG A 40 -3.41 -2.95 4.77
CA ARG A 40 -4.61 -3.53 4.15
C ARG A 40 -5.85 -3.32 5.01
N ALA A 41 -5.74 -3.58 6.31
CA ALA A 41 -6.83 -3.42 7.27
C ALA A 41 -7.39 -1.99 7.30
N SER A 42 -6.57 -0.98 6.99
CA SER A 42 -7.02 0.41 6.93
C SER A 42 -8.06 0.71 5.83
N PHE A 43 -8.23 -0.19 4.85
CA PHE A 43 -9.19 -0.05 3.74
C PHE A 43 -10.35 -1.06 3.81
N ASP A 44 -10.43 -1.91 4.84
CA ASP A 44 -11.37 -3.04 4.86
C ASP A 44 -12.84 -2.59 4.87
N ASP A 45 -13.17 -1.53 5.62
CA ASP A 45 -14.53 -1.00 5.70
C ASP A 45 -14.99 -0.44 4.34
N GLU A 46 -14.12 0.31 3.67
CA GLU A 46 -14.40 0.89 2.36
C GLU A 46 -14.52 -0.20 1.31
N LEU A 47 -13.63 -1.20 1.32
CA LEU A 47 -13.72 -2.35 0.42
C LEU A 47 -15.01 -3.14 0.63
N ALA A 48 -15.43 -3.36 1.88
CA ALA A 48 -16.68 -4.02 2.19
C ALA A 48 -17.88 -3.25 1.62
N PHE A 49 -17.89 -1.92 1.74
CA PHE A 49 -18.91 -1.07 1.14
C PHE A 49 -18.91 -1.14 -0.40
N LEU A 50 -17.73 -1.07 -1.02
CA LEU A 50 -17.56 -1.05 -2.47
C LEU A 50 -18.02 -2.36 -3.14
N VAL A 51 -17.85 -3.50 -2.46
CA VAL A 51 -18.29 -4.81 -2.95
C VAL A 51 -19.75 -5.12 -2.57
N SER A 52 -20.35 -4.36 -1.65
CA SER A 52 -21.72 -4.61 -1.23
C SER A 52 -22.74 -4.28 -2.32
N ASP A 53 -23.58 -5.27 -2.67
CA ASP A 53 -24.74 -5.13 -3.56
C ASP A 53 -25.95 -4.47 -2.88
N ILE A 54 -25.77 -3.92 -1.66
CA ILE A 54 -26.86 -3.36 -0.86
C ILE A 54 -27.48 -2.21 -1.65
N LYS A 55 -28.66 -2.46 -2.21
CA LYS A 55 -29.58 -1.41 -2.65
C LYS A 55 -30.12 -0.76 -1.37
N PRO A 56 -29.81 0.51 -1.12
CA PRO A 56 -30.13 1.11 0.16
C PRO A 56 -31.65 1.31 0.28
N ASP A 57 -32.25 0.68 1.30
CA ASP A 57 -33.69 0.70 1.58
C ASP A 57 -34.13 1.90 2.45
N SER A 58 -33.34 2.98 2.53
CA SER A 58 -33.72 4.14 3.34
C SER A 58 -33.05 5.45 2.90
N SER A 59 -33.77 6.53 3.18
CA SER A 59 -33.67 7.92 2.71
C SER A 59 -32.35 8.69 2.93
N ILE A 60 -31.27 8.03 3.37
CA ILE A 60 -29.93 8.64 3.49
C ILE A 60 -28.94 7.68 2.83
N HIS A 61 -28.59 7.98 1.58
CA HIS A 61 -27.66 7.17 0.80
C HIS A 61 -26.26 7.76 0.95
N GLU A 62 -25.38 7.08 1.69
CA GLU A 62 -23.96 7.40 1.66
C GLU A 62 -23.42 6.98 0.29
N THR A 63 -22.90 7.97 -0.45
CA THR A 63 -22.29 7.76 -1.76
C THR A 63 -20.86 7.24 -1.61
N THR A 64 -20.29 6.69 -2.68
CA THR A 64 -18.86 6.34 -2.71
C THR A 64 -18.00 7.53 -2.30
N TYR A 65 -18.33 8.74 -2.74
CA TYR A 65 -17.63 9.96 -2.35
C TYR A 65 -17.67 10.21 -0.84
N ASP A 66 -18.85 10.07 -0.21
CA ASP A 66 -19.00 10.29 1.23
C ASP A 66 -18.15 9.32 2.05
N ILE A 67 -18.19 8.04 1.68
CA ILE A 67 -17.41 6.97 2.34
C ILE A 67 -15.91 7.24 2.22
N LEU A 68 -15.42 7.51 1.01
CA LEU A 68 -14.00 7.73 0.78
C LEU A 68 -13.51 9.04 1.43
N THR A 69 -14.34 10.08 1.45
CA THR A 69 -14.00 11.36 2.08
C THR A 69 -13.87 11.20 3.59
N LYS A 70 -14.80 10.47 4.24
CA LYS A 70 -14.70 10.13 5.67
C LYS A 70 -13.43 9.33 5.99
N ALA A 71 -13.05 8.43 5.10
CA ALA A 71 -11.88 7.56 5.26
C ALA A 71 -10.54 8.23 4.88
N LEU A 72 -10.55 9.39 4.22
CA LEU A 72 -9.36 9.98 3.59
C LEU A 72 -8.18 10.17 4.56
N ASN A 73 -8.45 10.68 5.76
CA ASN A 73 -7.38 10.89 6.76
C ASN A 73 -6.81 9.56 7.28
N LYS A 74 -7.66 8.54 7.45
CA LYS A 74 -7.24 7.17 7.80
C LYS A 74 -6.31 6.62 6.70
N HIS A 75 -6.70 6.76 5.43
CA HIS A 75 -5.90 6.32 4.30
C HIS A 75 -4.56 7.07 4.21
N ARG A 76 -4.55 8.40 4.40
CA ARG A 76 -3.32 9.21 4.40
C ARG A 76 -2.31 8.72 5.43
N HIS A 77 -2.74 8.48 6.66
CA HIS A 77 -1.88 7.94 7.70
C HIS A 77 -1.32 6.55 7.33
N ALA A 78 -2.18 5.65 6.86
CA ALA A 78 -1.75 4.32 6.44
C ALA A 78 -0.73 4.36 5.29
N ILE A 79 -0.91 5.27 4.33
CA ILE A 79 0.02 5.49 3.21
C ILE A 79 1.38 5.98 3.73
N ASP A 80 1.39 6.98 4.61
CA ASP A 80 2.63 7.55 5.15
C ASP A 80 3.44 6.53 5.96
N ASP A 81 2.76 5.74 6.78
CA ASP A 81 3.38 4.67 7.58
C ASP A 81 3.90 3.55 6.68
N PHE A 82 3.08 3.05 5.75
CA PHE A 82 3.47 1.93 4.89
C PHE A 82 4.61 2.31 3.93
N LYS A 83 4.64 3.56 3.45
CA LYS A 83 5.73 4.08 2.59
C LYS A 83 7.12 3.93 3.21
N GLN A 84 7.23 3.97 4.54
CA GLN A 84 8.50 3.81 5.25
C GLN A 84 9.11 2.42 5.02
N VAL A 85 8.26 1.39 4.96
CA VAL A 85 8.71 0.00 4.80
C VAL A 85 8.79 -0.46 3.33
N ILE A 86 8.16 0.27 2.40
CA ILE A 86 8.24 -0.05 0.97
C ILE A 86 9.69 0.12 0.47
N PRO A 87 10.23 -0.88 -0.27
CA PRO A 87 11.55 -0.76 -0.90
C PRO A 87 11.64 0.47 -1.79
N ARG A 88 12.72 1.26 -1.69
CA ARG A 88 12.91 2.53 -2.42
C ARG A 88 12.54 2.44 -3.91
N ARG A 89 12.95 1.37 -4.59
CA ARG A 89 12.65 1.10 -6.01
C ARG A 89 11.16 1.02 -6.37
N LYS A 90 10.29 0.70 -5.40
CA LYS A 90 8.83 0.61 -5.58
C LYS A 90 8.09 1.88 -5.13
N ARG A 91 8.73 2.79 -4.38
CA ARG A 91 8.07 3.96 -3.78
C ARG A 91 7.49 4.92 -4.83
N HIS A 92 8.14 5.08 -5.98
CA HIS A 92 7.61 5.93 -7.06
C HIS A 92 6.28 5.38 -7.59
N GLY A 93 6.22 4.08 -7.88
CA GLY A 93 4.99 3.43 -8.32
C GLY A 93 3.89 3.48 -7.25
N PHE A 94 4.25 3.35 -5.98
CA PHE A 94 3.32 3.46 -4.87
C PHE A 94 2.73 4.86 -4.74
N ASN A 95 3.56 5.91 -4.75
CA ASN A 95 3.09 7.29 -4.72
C ASN A 95 2.19 7.60 -5.93
N LYS A 96 2.56 7.11 -7.12
CA LYS A 96 1.72 7.27 -8.31
C LYS A 96 0.36 6.58 -8.15
N ALA A 97 0.31 5.38 -7.59
CA ALA A 97 -0.95 4.69 -7.31
C ALA A 97 -1.81 5.45 -6.28
N TRP A 98 -1.18 6.09 -5.30
CA TRP A 98 -1.86 6.96 -4.34
C TRP A 98 -2.45 8.21 -5.00
N GLU A 99 -1.69 8.86 -5.87
CA GLU A 99 -2.17 10.01 -6.65
C GLU A 99 -3.32 9.62 -7.59
N GLU A 100 -3.24 8.47 -8.27
CA GLU A 100 -4.31 7.97 -9.13
C GLU A 100 -5.57 7.52 -8.36
N TYR A 101 -5.45 7.25 -7.07
CA TYR A 101 -6.59 7.03 -6.18
C TYR A 101 -7.22 8.36 -5.76
N LEU A 102 -6.41 9.37 -5.45
CA LEU A 102 -6.92 10.69 -5.09
C LEU A 102 -7.55 11.45 -6.27
N TYR A 103 -6.99 11.27 -7.47
CA TYR A 103 -7.35 12.01 -8.69
C TYR A 103 -7.41 11.05 -9.89
N PRO A 104 -8.38 10.11 -9.95
CA PRO A 104 -8.43 9.08 -10.98
C PRO A 104 -8.59 9.60 -12.41
N GLU A 105 -9.24 10.74 -12.62
CA GLU A 105 -9.38 11.41 -13.93
C GLU A 105 -8.33 12.51 -14.14
N GLY A 106 -7.46 12.75 -13.15
CA GLY A 106 -6.41 13.75 -13.22
C GLY A 106 -6.90 15.18 -13.03
N TYR A 107 -8.10 15.38 -12.47
CA TYR A 107 -8.55 16.71 -12.09
C TYR A 107 -7.54 17.42 -11.19
N ASN A 108 -7.50 18.73 -11.40
CA ASN A 108 -6.45 19.66 -11.03
C ASN A 108 -5.85 19.38 -9.63
N LYS A 109 -4.64 18.78 -9.59
CA LYS A 109 -3.87 18.57 -8.33
C LYS A 109 -3.67 19.87 -7.54
N GLU A 110 -3.76 21.00 -8.24
CA GLU A 110 -3.61 22.35 -7.70
C GLU A 110 -4.86 22.88 -6.99
N ALA A 111 -6.04 22.28 -7.20
CA ALA A 111 -7.30 22.73 -6.61
C ALA A 111 -7.59 22.14 -5.22
N ASP A 112 -6.76 21.21 -4.73
CA ASP A 112 -6.83 20.64 -3.38
C ASP A 112 -8.16 19.92 -3.01
N PHE A 113 -8.88 19.43 -4.02
CA PHE A 113 -10.11 18.63 -3.86
C PHE A 113 -9.85 17.15 -4.18
N PRO A 114 -9.20 16.39 -3.27
CA PRO A 114 -9.04 14.96 -3.46
C PRO A 114 -10.40 14.28 -3.51
N LEU A 115 -10.49 13.20 -4.30
CA LEU A 115 -11.66 12.33 -4.42
C LEU A 115 -12.87 12.95 -5.14
N LEU A 116 -12.78 14.19 -5.64
CA LEU A 116 -13.89 14.86 -6.34
C LEU A 116 -14.42 14.04 -7.53
N ASP A 117 -13.53 13.29 -8.20
CA ASP A 117 -13.89 12.41 -9.30
C ASP A 117 -14.84 11.26 -8.89
N TYR A 118 -15.04 11.02 -7.60
CA TYR A 118 -16.02 10.08 -7.07
C TYR A 118 -17.38 10.72 -6.80
N GLU A 119 -17.51 12.04 -6.86
CA GLU A 119 -18.75 12.77 -6.63
C GLU A 119 -19.68 12.67 -7.85
N GLY A 120 -20.95 12.33 -7.61
CA GLY A 120 -21.98 12.25 -8.65
C GLY A 120 -21.82 11.10 -9.65
N GLY A 121 -22.66 11.12 -10.69
CA GLY A 121 -22.69 10.08 -11.73
C GLY A 121 -23.37 8.78 -11.30
N ILE A 122 -23.04 7.67 -11.98
CA ILE A 122 -23.59 6.35 -11.69
C ILE A 122 -22.79 5.72 -10.54
N GLU A 123 -23.41 5.58 -9.37
CA GLU A 123 -22.77 5.06 -8.14
C GLU A 123 -22.02 3.74 -8.36
N LYS A 124 -22.59 2.83 -9.16
CA LYS A 124 -21.93 1.56 -9.49
C LYS A 124 -20.58 1.76 -10.19
N GLU A 125 -20.50 2.68 -11.15
CA GLU A 125 -19.26 2.97 -11.86
C GLU A 125 -18.23 3.61 -10.92
N LYS A 126 -18.68 4.46 -9.99
CA LYS A 126 -17.82 5.05 -8.97
C LYS A 126 -17.29 4.00 -7.99
N LYS A 127 -18.13 3.06 -7.56
CA LYS A 127 -17.72 1.90 -6.75
C LYS A 127 -16.66 1.07 -7.46
N ASP A 128 -16.91 0.71 -8.72
CA ASP A 128 -15.99 -0.09 -9.54
C ASP A 128 -14.64 0.64 -9.73
N LEU A 129 -14.68 1.95 -9.99
CA LEU A 129 -13.49 2.78 -10.12
C LEU A 129 -12.69 2.83 -8.80
N ALA A 130 -13.35 3.14 -7.68
CA ALA A 130 -12.72 3.22 -6.37
C ALA A 130 -12.09 1.87 -5.97
N HIS A 131 -12.83 0.78 -6.16
CA HIS A 131 -12.36 -0.57 -5.90
C HIS A 131 -11.11 -0.90 -6.73
N SER A 132 -11.09 -0.55 -8.02
CA SER A 132 -9.94 -0.73 -8.89
C SER A 132 -8.70 0.04 -8.41
N LYS A 133 -8.86 1.31 -8.02
CA LYS A 133 -7.76 2.15 -7.52
C LYS A 133 -7.21 1.67 -6.18
N ILE A 134 -8.08 1.34 -5.22
CA ILE A 134 -7.68 0.77 -3.93
C ILE A 134 -6.98 -0.58 -4.14
N SER A 135 -7.52 -1.45 -5.00
CA SER A 135 -6.90 -2.74 -5.32
C SER A 135 -5.48 -2.57 -5.84
N LYS A 136 -5.25 -1.60 -6.74
CA LYS A 136 -3.92 -1.26 -7.28
C LYS A 136 -2.95 -0.81 -6.19
N LEU A 137 -3.41 -0.01 -5.21
CA LEU A 137 -2.62 0.39 -4.04
C LEU A 137 -2.23 -0.82 -3.18
N LEU A 138 -3.19 -1.71 -2.91
CA LEU A 138 -2.96 -2.89 -2.08
C LEU A 138 -2.04 -3.93 -2.72
N GLU A 139 -1.80 -3.87 -4.03
CA GLU A 139 -0.80 -4.73 -4.69
C GLU A 139 0.61 -4.52 -4.17
N PHE A 140 0.92 -3.32 -3.66
CA PHE A 140 2.22 -3.04 -3.05
C PHE A 140 2.41 -3.75 -1.72
N ALA A 141 1.32 -4.19 -1.07
CA ALA A 141 1.29 -4.95 0.17
C ALA A 141 1.13 -6.46 -0.04
N LYS A 142 1.09 -6.93 -1.30
CA LYS A 142 1.14 -8.37 -1.60
C LYS A 142 2.59 -8.86 -1.43
N GLN A 143 2.77 -9.95 -0.69
CA GLN A 143 4.03 -10.69 -0.70
C GLN A 143 4.28 -11.23 -2.11
N LYS A 144 5.53 -11.13 -2.58
CA LYS A 144 6.02 -11.87 -3.73
C LYS A 144 6.92 -12.99 -3.24
#